data_AF-A0A940F563-F1
#
_entry.id   AF-A0A940F563-F1
#
_cell.length_a   1.000
_cell.length_b   1.000
_cell.length_c   1.000
_cell.angle_alpha   90.00
_cell.angle_beta   90.00
_cell.angle_gamma   90.00
#
_symmetry.space_group_name_H-M   'P 1'
#
loop_
_entity.id
_entity.type
_entity.pdbx_description
1 polymer ?
#
loop_
_entity_poly.entity_id
_entity_poly.type
_entity_poly.pdbx_seq_one_letter_code
_entity_poly.pdbx_strand_id
1 'polypeptide(L)'
;MSWRCPYDRCGGTGFVYDEERNIATDCECRPQMLAAARAAKLRGRIPERYRHVDFGTPPVSDMPRSVVRVVERYVDELDARLAEGRGLWFEGPHGTGKTTLGMLVSKRALAAGKSVAVYSVPRLLAELRDTFDDDAEMSATQLIDRLTAVELLHLDDLGAERTSPWVLEQLYSLINARYEAERAILVTTNLDREQLIEQIGARSVSRLTEICDVIPLYGDDHRLTAGLPSVPPMAVGDSPWRAPAPAANLARPDWPTTGTGDPRESQAEPKAPSHAAQPPSYWDRREPWPPAGE
;
A
#
# COMPACT_ATOMS: atom_id res chain seq x y z
N MET A 1 -0.96 -21.95 -23.61
CA MET A 1 -0.32 -21.03 -24.58
C MET A 1 1.14 -21.40 -24.67
N SER A 2 1.67 -21.61 -25.88
CA SER A 2 3.11 -21.78 -26.10
C SER A 2 3.83 -20.44 -25.85
N TRP A 3 4.94 -20.46 -25.11
CA TRP A 3 5.76 -19.28 -24.87
C TRP A 3 6.31 -18.75 -26.19
N ARG A 4 6.15 -17.45 -26.46
CA ARG A 4 6.77 -16.80 -27.63
C ARG A 4 8.13 -16.24 -27.23
N CYS A 5 9.19 -16.72 -27.85
CA CYS A 5 10.54 -16.22 -27.64
C CYS A 5 10.67 -14.78 -28.19
N PRO A 6 11.00 -13.76 -27.38
CA PRO A 6 11.19 -12.39 -27.87
C PRO A 6 12.35 -12.24 -28.85
N TYR A 7 13.30 -13.18 -28.82
CA TYR A 7 14.49 -13.19 -29.68
C TYR A 7 14.34 -14.13 -30.89
N ASP A 8 13.20 -14.83 -31.00
CA ASP A 8 12.91 -15.80 -32.06
C ASP A 8 13.97 -16.89 -32.28
N ARG A 9 14.74 -17.25 -31.23
CA ARG A 9 15.87 -18.20 -31.36
C ARG A 9 15.54 -19.65 -31.00
N CYS A 10 14.58 -19.88 -30.11
CA CYS A 10 14.34 -21.20 -29.53
C CYS A 10 13.00 -21.84 -29.94
N GLY A 11 12.21 -21.18 -30.80
CA GLY A 11 10.87 -21.66 -31.18
C GLY A 11 9.91 -21.84 -29.99
N GLY A 12 10.19 -21.20 -28.84
CA GLY A 12 9.40 -21.33 -27.61
C GLY A 12 9.81 -22.47 -26.68
N THR A 13 10.87 -23.22 -26.98
CA THR A 13 11.37 -24.32 -26.13
C THR A 13 12.22 -23.83 -24.94
N GLY A 14 12.78 -22.62 -25.05
CA GLY A 14 13.76 -22.09 -24.10
C GLY A 14 15.19 -22.60 -24.31
N PHE A 15 15.43 -23.41 -25.34
CA PHE A 15 16.76 -23.94 -25.67
C PHE A 15 17.13 -23.62 -27.12
N VAL A 16 18.41 -23.32 -27.35
CA VAL A 16 18.99 -23.22 -28.68
C VAL A 16 19.79 -24.51 -28.94
N TYR A 17 19.48 -25.18 -30.05
CA TYR A 17 20.13 -26.42 -30.43
C TYR A 17 21.19 -26.16 -31.48
N ASP A 18 22.42 -26.60 -31.20
CA ASP A 18 23.51 -26.68 -32.17
C ASP A 18 23.56 -28.11 -32.70
N GLU A 19 23.07 -28.31 -33.93
CA GLU A 19 22.98 -29.63 -34.56
C GLU A 19 24.35 -30.21 -34.91
N GLU A 20 25.35 -29.38 -35.21
CA GLU A 20 26.70 -29.84 -35.55
C GLU A 20 27.43 -30.40 -34.34
N ARG A 21 27.22 -29.77 -33.17
CA ARG A 21 27.84 -30.19 -31.92
C ARG A 21 26.97 -31.13 -31.08
N ASN A 22 25.70 -31.29 -31.45
CA ASN A 22 24.68 -32.00 -30.67
C ASN A 22 24.60 -31.48 -29.21
N ILE A 23 24.65 -30.15 -29.06
CA ILE A 23 24.59 -29.47 -27.76
C ILE A 23 23.34 -28.59 -27.72
N ALA A 24 22.63 -28.62 -26.59
CA ALA A 24 21.58 -27.67 -26.28
C ALA A 24 22.10 -26.65 -25.25
N THR A 25 21.92 -25.37 -25.52
CA THR A 25 22.23 -24.28 -24.59
C THR A 25 20.96 -23.53 -24.22
N ASP A 26 20.99 -22.88 -23.06
CA ASP A 26 19.87 -22.03 -22.63
C ASP A 26 19.71 -20.85 -23.59
N CYS A 27 18.47 -20.65 -24.05
CA CYS A 27 18.13 -19.44 -24.79
C CYS A 27 18.10 -18.23 -23.85
N GLU A 28 18.47 -17.05 -24.35
CA GLU A 28 18.38 -15.78 -23.62
C GLU A 28 16.97 -15.48 -23.06
N CYS A 29 15.90 -16.02 -23.68
CA CYS A 29 14.54 -15.86 -23.17
C CYS A 29 14.20 -16.79 -22.00
N ARG A 30 15.03 -17.77 -21.68
CA ARG A 30 14.71 -18.84 -20.71
C ARG A 30 14.44 -18.29 -19.29
N PRO A 31 15.19 -17.29 -18.76
CA PRO A 31 14.85 -16.67 -17.49
C PRO A 31 13.45 -16.04 -17.49
N GLN A 32 13.09 -15.34 -18.57
CA GLN A 32 11.76 -14.72 -18.73
C GLN A 32 10.66 -15.78 -18.80
N MET A 33 10.90 -16.88 -19.50
CA MET A 33 9.97 -18.01 -19.61
C MET A 33 9.71 -18.67 -18.25
N LEU A 34 10.77 -18.94 -17.48
CA LEU A 34 10.66 -19.53 -16.15
C LEU A 34 9.94 -18.57 -15.19
N ALA A 35 10.23 -17.28 -15.26
CA ALA A 35 9.52 -16.25 -14.50
C ALA A 35 8.02 -16.25 -14.83
N ALA A 36 7.65 -16.23 -16.11
CA ALA A 36 6.25 -16.28 -16.52
C ALA A 36 5.53 -17.56 -16.04
N ALA A 37 6.20 -18.72 -16.11
CA ALA A 37 5.65 -19.98 -15.63
C ALA A 37 5.44 -20.00 -14.10
N ARG A 38 6.33 -19.37 -13.34
CA ARG A 38 6.20 -19.18 -11.88
C ARG A 38 5.06 -18.23 -11.54
N ALA A 39 4.99 -17.09 -12.24
CA ALA A 39 3.94 -16.09 -12.07
C ALA A 39 2.53 -16.64 -12.34
N ALA A 40 2.38 -17.48 -13.38
CA ALA A 40 1.09 -18.07 -13.75
C ALA A 40 0.45 -18.95 -12.66
N LYS A 41 1.23 -19.39 -11.66
CA LYS A 41 0.75 -20.22 -10.55
C LYS A 41 0.30 -19.43 -9.32
N LEU A 42 0.43 -18.10 -9.31
CA LEU A 42 0.03 -17.26 -8.18
C LEU A 42 -1.48 -17.00 -8.19
N ARG A 43 -2.09 -17.02 -7.00
CA ARG A 43 -3.55 -16.91 -6.81
C ARG A 43 -4.04 -15.46 -6.58
N GLY A 44 -3.20 -14.46 -6.84
CA GLY A 44 -3.53 -13.04 -6.64
C GLY A 44 -4.56 -12.53 -7.65
N ARG A 45 -5.86 -12.70 -7.34
CA ARG A 45 -6.96 -12.15 -8.15
C ARG A 45 -7.47 -10.86 -7.54
N ILE A 46 -7.91 -9.93 -8.38
CA ILE A 46 -8.66 -8.75 -7.95
C ILE A 46 -9.93 -9.21 -7.21
N PRO A 47 -10.12 -8.83 -5.93
CA PRO A 47 -11.34 -9.16 -5.18
C PRO A 47 -12.59 -8.64 -5.88
N GLU A 48 -13.72 -9.35 -5.73
CA GLU A 48 -14.98 -9.04 -6.41
C GLU A 48 -15.38 -7.57 -6.31
N ARG A 49 -15.31 -7.02 -5.09
CA ARG A 49 -15.67 -5.64 -4.77
C ARG A 49 -14.89 -4.58 -5.54
N TYR A 50 -13.73 -4.92 -6.12
CA TYR A 50 -12.87 -3.98 -6.84
C TYR A 50 -12.90 -4.18 -8.36
N ARG A 51 -13.63 -5.17 -8.89
CA ARG A 51 -13.66 -5.46 -10.33
C ARG A 51 -14.25 -4.32 -11.17
N HIS A 52 -15.22 -3.60 -10.59
CA HIS A 52 -15.91 -2.50 -11.24
C HIS A 52 -15.22 -1.14 -11.09
N VAL A 53 -14.15 -1.05 -10.29
CA VAL A 53 -13.44 0.21 -10.03
C VAL A 53 -12.79 0.74 -11.30
N ASP A 54 -13.15 1.95 -11.72
CA ASP A 54 -12.54 2.66 -12.85
C ASP A 54 -12.35 4.16 -12.54
N PHE A 55 -11.60 4.88 -13.37
CA PHE A 55 -11.32 6.30 -13.21
C PHE A 55 -12.59 7.16 -13.28
N GLY A 56 -13.57 6.74 -14.08
CA GLY A 56 -14.85 7.45 -14.25
C GLY A 56 -15.91 7.12 -13.20
N THR A 57 -15.62 6.26 -12.22
CA THR A 57 -16.61 5.77 -11.24
C THR A 57 -16.22 6.13 -9.80
N PRO A 58 -17.19 6.49 -8.95
CA PRO A 58 -16.93 6.64 -7.51
C PRO A 58 -16.38 5.36 -6.89
N PRO A 59 -15.46 5.45 -5.91
CA PRO A 59 -14.99 6.70 -5.29
C PRO A 59 -13.86 7.39 -6.06
N VAL A 60 -13.32 6.80 -7.14
CA VAL A 60 -12.13 7.34 -7.83
C VAL A 60 -12.43 8.65 -8.54
N SER A 61 -13.61 8.80 -9.14
CA SER A 61 -14.05 10.05 -9.76
C SER A 61 -14.12 11.23 -8.80
N ASP A 62 -14.33 10.94 -7.50
CA ASP A 62 -14.57 11.94 -6.46
C ASP A 62 -13.27 12.30 -5.72
N MET A 63 -12.17 11.59 -6.00
CA MET A 63 -10.85 11.88 -5.46
C MET A 63 -10.26 13.15 -6.07
N PRO A 64 -9.29 13.80 -5.39
CA PRO A 64 -8.59 14.94 -5.94
C PRO A 64 -8.01 14.65 -7.34
N ARG A 65 -8.33 15.48 -8.34
CA ARG A 65 -7.85 15.31 -9.72
C ARG A 65 -6.31 15.25 -9.83
N SER A 66 -5.59 15.89 -8.90
CA SER A 66 -4.13 15.80 -8.81
C SER A 66 -3.66 14.36 -8.58
N VAL A 67 -4.27 13.63 -7.65
CA VAL A 67 -3.98 12.22 -7.35
C VAL A 67 -4.37 11.34 -8.52
N VAL A 68 -5.59 11.50 -9.03
CA VAL A 68 -6.10 10.72 -10.16
C VAL A 68 -5.19 10.86 -11.38
N ARG A 69 -4.72 12.08 -11.69
CA ARG A 69 -3.83 12.36 -12.83
C ARG A 69 -2.47 11.68 -12.71
N VAL A 70 -1.93 11.53 -11.51
CA VAL A 70 -0.67 10.80 -11.29
C VAL A 70 -0.88 9.32 -11.60
N VAL A 71 -1.99 8.74 -11.14
CA VAL A 71 -2.32 7.33 -11.40
C VAL A 71 -2.66 7.09 -12.87
N GLU A 72 -3.41 7.99 -13.52
CA GLU A 72 -3.67 7.96 -14.96
C GLU A 72 -2.35 7.92 -15.73
N ARG A 73 -1.40 8.81 -15.42
CA ARG A 73 -0.09 8.85 -16.07
C ARG A 73 0.70 7.56 -15.86
N TYR A 74 0.72 7.02 -14.63
CA TYR A 74 1.39 5.75 -14.36
C TYR A 74 0.80 4.60 -15.20
N VAL A 75 -0.52 4.57 -15.36
CA VAL A 75 -1.21 3.57 -16.20
C VAL A 75 -0.94 3.78 -17.69
N ASP A 76 -0.86 5.03 -18.15
CA ASP A 76 -0.53 5.34 -19.55
C ASP A 76 0.93 4.94 -19.89
N GLU A 77 1.84 5.06 -18.92
CA GLU A 77 3.27 4.71 -19.04
C GLU A 77 3.58 3.28 -18.53
N LEU A 78 2.56 2.45 -18.31
CA LEU A 78 2.67 1.22 -17.51
C LEU A 78 3.78 0.27 -17.99
N ASP A 79 3.88 0.04 -19.30
CA ASP A 79 4.90 -0.85 -19.87
C ASP A 79 6.32 -0.39 -19.53
N ALA A 80 6.60 0.90 -19.70
CA ALA A 80 7.90 1.49 -19.41
C ALA A 80 8.18 1.46 -17.90
N ARG A 81 7.20 1.85 -17.08
CA ARG A 81 7.33 1.84 -15.61
C ARG A 81 7.64 0.45 -15.08
N LEU A 82 6.92 -0.58 -15.53
CA LEU A 82 7.17 -1.96 -15.09
C LEU A 82 8.51 -2.50 -15.61
N ALA A 83 8.94 -2.11 -16.81
CA ALA A 83 10.25 -2.49 -17.36
C ALA A 83 11.42 -1.88 -16.57
N GLU A 84 11.25 -0.68 -16.03
CA GLU A 84 12.22 0.01 -15.15
C GLU A 84 12.09 -0.40 -13.67
N GLY A 85 11.21 -1.35 -13.34
CA GLY A 85 10.97 -1.75 -11.95
C GLY A 85 10.27 -0.68 -11.09
N ARG A 86 9.65 0.33 -11.70
CA ARG A 86 9.04 1.47 -11.01
C ARG A 86 7.61 1.18 -10.56
N GLY A 87 7.40 1.24 -9.26
CA GLY A 87 6.16 1.01 -8.56
C GLY A 87 5.46 2.27 -8.06
N LEU A 88 4.41 2.07 -7.26
CA LEU A 88 3.67 3.14 -6.59
C LEU A 88 3.55 2.83 -5.11
N TRP A 89 3.64 3.84 -4.27
CA TRP A 89 3.40 3.74 -2.84
C TRP A 89 2.34 4.74 -2.44
N PHE A 90 1.15 4.25 -2.08
CA PHE A 90 0.07 5.05 -1.52
C PHE A 90 0.13 5.06 0.01
N GLU A 91 0.23 6.23 0.62
CA GLU A 91 0.24 6.41 2.08
C GLU A 91 -0.85 7.38 2.56
N GLY A 92 -1.22 7.30 3.84
CA GLY A 92 -2.17 8.23 4.47
C GLY A 92 -3.28 7.53 5.27
N PRO A 93 -4.20 8.29 5.89
CA PRO A 93 -5.19 7.76 6.83
C PRO A 93 -6.14 6.71 6.23
N HIS A 94 -6.81 5.92 7.09
CA HIS A 94 -7.82 4.97 6.64
C HIS A 94 -8.93 5.66 5.84
N GLY A 95 -9.50 4.93 4.87
CA GLY A 95 -10.66 5.42 4.12
C GLY A 95 -10.39 6.39 2.98
N THR A 96 -9.14 6.82 2.77
CA THR A 96 -8.77 7.75 1.70
C THR A 96 -8.72 7.14 0.30
N GLY A 97 -8.95 5.82 0.16
CA GLY A 97 -9.06 5.15 -1.14
C GLY A 97 -7.76 4.59 -1.73
N LYS A 98 -6.68 4.49 -0.95
CA LYS A 98 -5.39 3.89 -1.34
C LYS A 98 -5.54 2.49 -1.96
N THR A 99 -6.22 1.58 -1.27
CA THR A 99 -6.53 0.23 -1.79
C THR A 99 -7.32 0.29 -3.09
N THR A 100 -8.27 1.23 -3.22
CA THR A 100 -9.05 1.39 -4.44
C THR A 100 -8.16 1.78 -5.63
N LEU A 101 -7.26 2.74 -5.45
CA LEU A 101 -6.29 3.13 -6.49
C LEU A 101 -5.30 1.99 -6.81
N GLY A 102 -4.77 1.31 -5.79
CA GLY A 102 -3.87 0.17 -5.98
C GLY A 102 -4.52 -0.96 -6.77
N MET A 103 -5.80 -1.26 -6.47
CA MET A 103 -6.59 -2.25 -7.19
C MET A 103 -6.91 -1.79 -8.62
N LEU A 104 -7.16 -0.50 -8.85
CA LEU A 104 -7.34 0.06 -10.18
C LEU A 104 -6.09 -0.17 -11.04
N VAL A 105 -4.91 0.19 -10.54
CA VAL A 105 -3.63 -0.01 -11.24
C VAL A 105 -3.39 -1.50 -11.51
N SER A 106 -3.60 -2.35 -10.51
CA SER A 106 -3.48 -3.80 -10.65
C SER A 106 -4.42 -4.36 -11.73
N LYS A 107 -5.67 -3.87 -11.78
CA LYS A 107 -6.65 -4.24 -12.80
C LYS A 107 -6.21 -3.80 -14.19
N ARG A 108 -5.68 -2.59 -14.33
CA ARG A 108 -5.17 -2.07 -15.61
C ARG A 108 -3.95 -2.87 -16.09
N ALA A 109 -3.05 -3.24 -15.19
CA ALA A 109 -1.93 -4.13 -15.50
C ALA A 109 -2.37 -5.52 -15.97
N LEU A 110 -3.32 -6.15 -15.27
CA LEU A 110 -3.90 -7.42 -15.72
C LEU A 110 -4.57 -7.29 -17.10
N ALA A 111 -5.30 -6.20 -17.35
CA ALA A 111 -5.94 -5.94 -18.64
C ALA A 111 -4.92 -5.71 -19.78
N ALA A 112 -3.74 -5.17 -19.46
CA ALA A 112 -2.60 -5.04 -20.37
C ALA A 112 -1.80 -6.35 -20.54
N GLY A 113 -2.28 -7.47 -19.99
CA GLY A 113 -1.64 -8.78 -20.11
C GLY A 113 -0.42 -8.97 -19.20
N LYS A 114 -0.21 -8.09 -18.22
CA LYS A 114 0.88 -8.18 -17.26
C LYS A 114 0.61 -9.24 -16.21
N SER A 115 1.67 -9.88 -15.76
CA SER A 115 1.64 -10.74 -14.59
C SER A 115 1.56 -9.89 -13.32
N VAL A 116 0.46 -10.05 -12.58
CA VAL A 116 0.19 -9.31 -11.34
C VAL A 116 -0.12 -10.28 -10.21
N ALA A 117 0.44 -10.05 -9.04
CA ALA A 117 0.03 -10.69 -7.80
C ALA A 117 -0.46 -9.63 -6.80
N VAL A 118 -1.63 -9.86 -6.22
CA VAL A 118 -2.24 -8.95 -5.24
C VAL A 118 -2.42 -9.70 -3.93
N TYR A 119 -1.87 -9.14 -2.86
CA TYR A 119 -1.89 -9.71 -1.52
C TYR A 119 -2.15 -8.62 -0.49
N SER A 120 -3.03 -8.89 0.47
CA SER A 120 -2.90 -8.19 1.75
C SER A 120 -1.67 -8.75 2.47
N VAL A 121 -0.89 -7.89 3.12
CA VAL A 121 0.34 -8.32 3.80
C VAL A 121 0.08 -9.39 4.87
N PRO A 122 -0.98 -9.30 5.70
CA PRO A 122 -1.32 -10.38 6.63
C PRO A 122 -1.57 -11.73 5.96
N ARG A 123 -2.23 -11.74 4.78
CA ARG A 123 -2.49 -12.97 4.04
C ARG A 123 -1.20 -13.55 3.45
N LEU A 124 -0.34 -12.69 2.90
CA LEU A 124 0.96 -13.12 2.39
C LEU A 124 1.80 -13.76 3.50
N LEU A 125 1.84 -13.15 4.69
CA LEU A 125 2.56 -13.71 5.83
C LEU A 125 1.95 -15.02 6.31
N ALA A 126 0.62 -15.18 6.25
CA ALA A 126 -0.01 -16.47 6.53
C ALA A 126 0.42 -17.53 5.50
N GLU A 127 0.33 -17.23 4.20
CA GLU A 127 0.76 -18.16 3.14
C GLU A 127 2.26 -18.50 3.24
N LEU A 128 3.12 -17.55 3.64
CA LEU A 128 4.53 -17.82 3.93
C LEU A 128 4.70 -18.72 5.15
N ARG A 129 3.87 -18.56 6.19
CA ARG A 129 3.95 -19.41 7.37
C ARG A 129 3.58 -20.85 7.07
N ASP A 130 2.55 -21.05 6.26
CA ASP A 130 2.09 -22.39 5.82
C ASP A 130 3.19 -23.14 5.04
N THR A 131 4.15 -22.43 4.42
CA THR A 131 5.29 -23.08 3.71
C THR A 131 6.33 -23.72 4.65
N PHE A 132 6.21 -23.53 5.96
CA PHE A 132 7.08 -24.15 6.97
C PHE A 132 6.44 -25.38 7.63
N ASP A 133 5.21 -25.73 7.29
CA ASP A 133 4.56 -26.95 7.78
C ASP A 133 5.20 -28.20 7.15
N ASP A 134 5.24 -29.31 7.90
CA ASP A 134 5.92 -30.54 7.47
C ASP A 134 5.34 -31.14 6.16
N ASP A 135 4.06 -30.87 5.89
CA ASP A 135 3.34 -31.32 4.68
C ASP A 135 3.28 -30.25 3.57
N ALA A 136 4.07 -29.17 3.68
CA ALA A 136 4.03 -28.08 2.72
C ALA A 136 4.46 -28.51 1.31
N GLU A 137 3.58 -28.32 0.32
CA GLU A 137 3.88 -28.60 -1.09
C GLU A 137 4.89 -27.61 -1.73
N MET A 138 5.18 -26.50 -1.03
CA MET A 138 6.00 -25.40 -1.54
C MET A 138 6.79 -24.78 -0.40
N SER A 139 8.07 -24.49 -0.64
CA SER A 139 8.92 -23.79 0.34
C SER A 139 8.74 -22.27 0.30
N ALA A 140 9.12 -21.60 1.39
CA ALA A 140 9.11 -20.13 1.47
C ALA A 140 9.91 -19.48 0.34
N THR A 141 11.10 -20.02 0.03
CA THR A 141 11.93 -19.56 -1.08
C THR A 141 11.21 -19.67 -2.42
N GLN A 142 10.53 -20.79 -2.69
CA GLN A 142 9.77 -20.96 -3.92
C GLN A 142 8.60 -19.99 -4.04
N LEU A 143 7.94 -19.66 -2.92
CA LEU A 143 6.89 -18.64 -2.90
C LEU A 143 7.47 -17.25 -3.19
N ILE A 144 8.57 -16.88 -2.53
CA ILE A 144 9.28 -15.62 -2.78
C ILE A 144 9.72 -15.54 -4.25
N ASP A 145 10.30 -16.59 -4.82
CA ASP A 145 10.71 -16.62 -6.23
C ASP A 145 9.53 -16.39 -7.19
N ARG A 146 8.35 -16.95 -6.87
CA ARG A 146 7.13 -16.71 -7.65
C ARG A 146 6.69 -15.25 -7.51
N LEU A 147 6.66 -14.73 -6.30
CA LEU A 147 6.30 -13.33 -6.02
C LEU A 147 7.30 -12.33 -6.58
N THR A 148 8.56 -12.71 -6.77
CA THR A 148 9.58 -11.91 -7.47
C THR A 148 9.40 -11.97 -8.99
N ALA A 149 8.91 -13.08 -9.52
CA ALA A 149 8.75 -13.27 -10.96
C ALA A 149 7.63 -12.45 -11.62
N VAL A 150 6.62 -12.00 -10.86
CA VAL A 150 5.55 -11.16 -11.43
C VAL A 150 6.05 -9.76 -11.79
N GLU A 151 5.51 -9.20 -12.87
CA GLU A 151 5.83 -7.84 -13.31
C GLU A 151 5.37 -6.79 -12.28
N LEU A 152 4.22 -7.00 -11.64
CA LEU A 152 3.71 -6.13 -10.58
C LEU A 152 3.28 -6.94 -9.35
N LEU A 153 3.90 -6.67 -8.20
CA LEU A 153 3.44 -7.17 -6.90
C LEU A 153 2.73 -6.06 -6.13
N HIS A 154 1.45 -6.23 -5.85
CA HIS A 154 0.67 -5.33 -5.01
C HIS A 154 0.57 -5.88 -3.59
N LEU A 155 1.20 -5.17 -2.65
CA LEU A 155 1.13 -5.38 -1.20
C LEU A 155 0.16 -4.36 -0.58
N ASP A 156 -1.03 -4.82 -0.24
CA ASP A 156 -2.09 -4.01 0.36
C ASP A 156 -2.00 -4.03 1.90
N ASP A 157 -2.23 -2.87 2.51
CA ASP A 157 -2.18 -2.61 3.96
C ASP A 157 -0.84 -3.02 4.62
N LEU A 158 0.28 -2.60 4.04
CA LEU A 158 1.62 -2.83 4.60
C LEU A 158 1.82 -2.13 5.95
N GLY A 159 2.28 -2.87 6.95
CA GLY A 159 2.48 -2.38 8.32
C GLY A 159 1.24 -2.47 9.22
N ALA A 160 0.17 -3.14 8.77
CA ALA A 160 -1.00 -3.43 9.61
C ALA A 160 -0.80 -4.67 10.53
N GLU A 161 0.19 -5.49 10.21
CA GLU A 161 0.57 -6.70 10.92
C GLU A 161 1.32 -6.43 12.23
N ARG A 162 1.33 -7.43 13.13
CA ARG A 162 2.19 -7.38 14.31
C ARG A 162 3.62 -7.68 13.90
N THR A 163 4.51 -6.72 14.14
CA THR A 163 5.93 -6.86 13.88
C THR A 163 6.58 -7.95 14.73
N SER A 164 7.35 -8.82 14.08
CA SER A 164 8.20 -9.84 14.70
C SER A 164 9.48 -10.02 13.89
N PRO A 165 10.57 -10.57 14.46
CA PRO A 165 11.81 -10.78 13.71
C PRO A 165 11.61 -11.58 12.43
N TRP A 166 10.75 -12.60 12.47
CA TRP A 166 10.40 -13.39 11.29
C TRP A 166 9.65 -12.57 10.23
N VAL A 167 8.68 -11.74 10.62
CA VAL A 167 7.96 -10.85 9.67
C VAL A 167 8.93 -9.88 9.00
N LEU A 168 9.82 -9.25 9.78
CA LEU A 168 10.84 -8.34 9.27
C LEU A 168 11.75 -9.03 8.25
N GLU A 169 12.21 -10.24 8.58
CA GLU A 169 13.06 -11.04 7.70
C GLU A 169 12.36 -11.40 6.38
N GLN A 170 11.10 -11.85 6.43
CA GLN A 170 10.36 -12.24 5.24
C GLN A 170 10.04 -11.02 4.34
N LEU A 171 9.57 -9.91 4.93
CA LEU A 171 9.29 -8.69 4.17
C LEU A 171 10.57 -8.12 3.55
N TYR A 172 11.66 -8.06 4.31
CA TYR A 172 12.95 -7.63 3.79
C TYR A 172 13.41 -8.51 2.63
N SER A 173 13.32 -9.85 2.79
CA SER A 173 13.76 -10.79 1.76
C SER A 173 12.98 -10.61 0.46
N LEU A 174 11.65 -10.47 0.54
CA LEU A 174 10.80 -10.24 -0.63
C LEU A 174 11.05 -8.89 -1.30
N ILE A 175 11.11 -7.80 -0.51
CA ILE A 175 11.36 -6.45 -1.03
C ILE A 175 12.75 -6.38 -1.66
N ASN A 176 13.77 -6.97 -1.02
CA ASN A 176 15.12 -7.01 -1.54
C ASN A 176 15.20 -7.82 -2.84
N ALA A 177 14.59 -9.00 -2.90
CA ALA A 177 14.60 -9.82 -4.11
C ALA A 177 13.95 -9.10 -5.31
N ARG A 178 12.87 -8.35 -5.08
CA ARG A 178 12.24 -7.54 -6.14
C ARG A 178 13.03 -6.31 -6.52
N TYR A 179 13.66 -5.65 -5.54
CA TYR A 179 14.58 -4.54 -5.77
C TYR A 179 15.75 -4.98 -6.67
N GLU A 180 16.43 -6.07 -6.33
CA GLU A 180 17.56 -6.61 -7.10
C GLU A 180 17.15 -7.11 -8.49
N ALA A 181 15.92 -7.59 -8.64
CA ALA A 181 15.38 -8.06 -9.90
C ALA A 181 14.77 -6.94 -10.77
N GLU A 182 14.82 -5.67 -10.33
CA GLU A 182 14.20 -4.52 -11.00
C GLU A 182 12.70 -4.76 -11.27
N ARG A 183 11.97 -5.23 -10.25
CA ARG A 183 10.55 -5.60 -10.36
C ARG A 183 9.66 -4.68 -9.52
N ALA A 184 8.67 -4.07 -10.18
CA ALA A 184 7.81 -3.05 -9.58
C ALA A 184 6.96 -3.55 -8.40
N ILE A 185 6.86 -2.75 -7.35
CA ILE A 185 6.00 -3.03 -6.19
C ILE A 185 4.94 -1.92 -6.09
N LEU A 186 3.68 -2.30 -5.92
CA LEU A 186 2.63 -1.38 -5.51
C LEU A 186 2.36 -1.60 -4.02
N VAL A 187 2.48 -0.55 -3.22
CA VAL A 187 2.24 -0.60 -1.77
C VAL A 187 1.07 0.31 -1.42
N THR A 188 0.22 -0.15 -0.52
CA THR A 188 -0.68 0.73 0.25
C THR A 188 -0.35 0.61 1.72
N THR A 189 -0.34 1.73 2.46
CA THR A 189 -0.10 1.72 3.90
C THR A 189 -0.89 2.84 4.57
N ASN A 190 -1.33 2.58 5.80
CA ASN A 190 -1.98 3.59 6.65
C ASN A 190 -0.97 4.34 7.54
N LEU A 191 0.30 3.99 7.46
CA LEU A 191 1.39 4.55 8.25
C LEU A 191 2.09 5.66 7.46
N ASP A 192 2.60 6.66 8.16
CA ASP A 192 3.60 7.54 7.60
C ASP A 192 4.96 6.82 7.47
N ARG A 193 5.94 7.50 6.87
CA ARG A 193 7.26 6.93 6.61
C ARG A 193 7.97 6.51 7.88
N GLU A 194 7.97 7.34 8.91
CA GLU A 194 8.63 7.08 10.18
C GLU A 194 8.02 5.87 10.88
N GLN A 195 6.69 5.81 10.96
CA GLN A 195 5.96 4.67 11.48
C GLN A 195 6.24 3.40 10.67
N LEU A 196 6.31 3.49 9.34
CA LEU A 196 6.62 2.34 8.50
C LEU A 196 8.06 1.86 8.72
N ILE A 197 9.02 2.76 8.95
CA ILE A 197 10.39 2.40 9.31
C ILE A 197 10.42 1.60 10.61
N GLU A 198 9.63 2.00 11.60
CA GLU A 198 9.50 1.25 12.86
C GLU A 198 8.86 -0.13 12.65
N GLN A 199 7.87 -0.25 11.75
CA GLN A 199 7.17 -1.51 11.51
C GLN A 199 7.94 -2.52 10.65
N ILE A 200 8.57 -2.09 9.54
CA ILE A 200 9.19 -3.02 8.57
C ILE A 200 10.70 -2.84 8.41
N GLY A 201 11.29 -1.90 9.16
CA GLY A 201 12.71 -1.61 9.16
C GLY A 201 13.16 -0.63 8.08
N ALA A 202 14.14 0.22 8.42
CA ALA A 202 14.68 1.27 7.56
C ALA A 202 15.17 0.77 6.19
N ARG A 203 15.76 -0.44 6.14
CA ARG A 203 16.30 -1.01 4.89
C ARG A 203 15.22 -1.37 3.89
N SER A 204 14.07 -1.85 4.36
CA SER A 204 12.91 -2.19 3.53
C SER A 204 12.28 -0.92 2.97
N VAL A 205 12.06 0.08 3.84
CA VAL A 205 11.52 1.40 3.45
C VAL A 205 12.45 2.14 2.48
N SER A 206 13.77 2.06 2.66
CA SER A 206 14.73 2.67 1.74
C SER A 206 14.58 2.11 0.33
N ARG A 207 14.52 0.78 0.19
CA ARG A 207 14.34 0.13 -1.13
C ARG A 207 13.02 0.50 -1.76
N LEU A 208 11.94 0.48 -0.98
CA LEU A 208 10.62 0.89 -1.45
C LEU A 208 10.62 2.34 -1.93
N THR A 209 11.27 3.25 -1.19
CA THR A 209 11.39 4.66 -1.57
C THR A 209 12.11 4.85 -2.90
N GLU A 210 13.12 4.02 -3.18
CA GLU A 210 13.91 4.13 -4.40
C GLU A 210 13.14 3.66 -5.64
N ILE A 211 12.38 2.57 -5.50
CA ILE A 211 11.67 1.95 -6.64
C ILE A 211 10.21 2.42 -6.77
N CYS A 212 9.62 3.08 -5.77
CA CYS A 212 8.22 3.52 -5.78
C CYS A 212 8.08 5.04 -5.78
N ASP A 213 7.18 5.54 -6.62
CA ASP A 213 6.73 6.93 -6.51
C ASP A 213 5.73 7.03 -5.34
N VAL A 214 6.08 7.82 -4.31
CA VAL A 214 5.24 8.01 -3.12
C VAL A 214 4.12 9.01 -3.41
N ILE A 215 2.89 8.58 -3.17
CA ILE A 215 1.67 9.34 -3.40
C ILE A 215 0.92 9.42 -2.06
N PRO A 216 0.99 10.54 -1.35
CA PRO A 216 0.22 10.72 -0.13
C PRO A 216 -1.24 11.02 -0.47
N LEU A 217 -2.15 10.32 0.19
CA LEU A 217 -3.59 10.52 0.13
C LEU A 217 -4.10 11.09 1.44
N TYR A 218 -4.48 12.36 1.41
CA TYR A 218 -5.14 13.05 2.50
C TYR A 218 -6.61 13.30 2.14
N GLY A 219 -7.51 13.13 3.11
CA GLY A 219 -8.95 13.32 2.90
C GLY A 219 -9.78 12.62 3.98
N ASP A 220 -11.09 12.87 3.95
CA ASP A 220 -12.05 12.21 4.84
C ASP A 220 -12.21 10.73 4.49
N ASP A 221 -12.57 9.91 5.47
CA ASP A 221 -12.83 8.49 5.27
C ASP A 221 -14.08 8.30 4.39
N HIS A 222 -13.88 8.07 3.09
CA HIS A 222 -14.95 7.85 2.12
C HIS A 222 -15.80 6.59 2.42
N ARG A 223 -15.30 5.65 3.24
CA ARG A 223 -16.07 4.47 3.70
C ARG A 223 -17.11 4.86 4.75
N LEU A 224 -16.85 5.91 5.53
CA LEU A 224 -17.80 6.44 6.51
C LEU A 224 -18.83 7.38 5.87
N THR A 225 -18.44 8.10 4.81
CA THR A 225 -19.34 9.01 4.08
C THR A 225 -20.36 8.26 3.20
N ALA A 226 -20.00 7.08 2.68
CA ALA A 226 -20.90 6.27 1.84
C ALA A 226 -22.05 5.58 2.62
N GLY A 227 -22.02 5.60 3.97
CA GLY A 227 -23.01 4.94 4.83
C GLY A 227 -23.97 5.87 5.57
N LEU A 228 -23.73 7.18 5.57
CA LEU A 228 -24.64 8.15 6.16
C LEU A 228 -25.55 8.68 5.05
N PRO A 229 -26.88 8.46 5.10
CA PRO A 229 -27.78 9.22 4.24
C PRO A 229 -27.49 10.70 4.52
N SER A 230 -27.22 11.47 3.46
CA SER A 230 -27.09 12.92 3.58
C SER A 230 -28.35 13.43 4.26
N VAL A 231 -28.26 13.75 5.55
CA VAL A 231 -29.35 14.43 6.23
C VAL A 231 -29.42 15.80 5.56
N PRO A 232 -30.48 16.12 4.80
CA PRO A 232 -30.60 17.46 4.24
C PRO A 232 -30.52 18.46 5.41
N PRO A 233 -29.91 19.64 5.22
CA PRO A 233 -29.79 20.63 6.29
C PRO A 233 -31.18 20.87 6.86
N MET A 234 -31.40 20.42 8.10
CA MET A 234 -32.66 20.67 8.78
C MET A 234 -32.84 22.17 8.85
N ALA A 235 -33.93 22.67 8.27
CA ALA A 235 -34.34 24.04 8.49
C ALA A 235 -34.40 24.28 10.01
N VAL A 236 -33.74 25.35 10.45
CA VAL A 236 -33.75 25.78 11.86
C VAL A 236 -35.19 26.08 12.23
N GLY A 237 -35.89 25.11 12.82
CA GLY A 237 -37.32 25.25 13.17
C GLY A 237 -38.03 23.96 13.59
N ASP A 238 -37.68 22.80 13.00
CA ASP A 238 -38.50 21.59 13.14
C ASP A 238 -37.78 20.42 13.83
N SER A 239 -37.19 20.66 15.01
CA SER A 239 -36.76 19.55 15.87
C SER A 239 -38.00 18.87 16.48
N PRO A 240 -38.21 17.54 16.29
CA PRO A 240 -39.28 16.81 16.97
C PRO A 240 -39.00 16.65 18.48
N TRP A 241 -37.78 16.95 18.92
CA TRP A 241 -37.40 17.00 20.33
C TRP A 241 -37.64 18.41 20.86
N ARG A 242 -38.90 18.72 21.12
CA ARG A 242 -39.24 19.85 22.00
C ARG A 242 -38.88 19.42 23.41
N ALA A 243 -37.83 20.00 23.99
CA ALA A 243 -37.56 19.84 25.41
C ALA A 243 -38.84 20.21 26.19
N PRO A 244 -39.33 19.39 27.13
CA PRO A 244 -40.45 19.79 27.96
C PRO A 244 -40.06 21.07 28.70
N ALA A 245 -40.99 22.02 28.78
CA ALA A 245 -40.83 23.24 29.56
C ALA A 245 -40.40 22.88 30.99
N PRO A 246 -39.52 23.66 31.64
CA PRO A 246 -39.02 23.33 32.96
C PRO A 246 -40.19 23.18 33.93
N ALA A 247 -40.36 21.98 34.46
CA ALA A 247 -41.33 21.70 35.50
C ALA A 247 -40.95 22.52 36.75
N ALA A 248 -41.78 23.49 37.09
CA ALA A 248 -41.74 24.14 38.38
C ALA A 248 -42.05 23.10 39.47
N ASN A 249 -41.25 23.12 40.54
CA ASN A 249 -41.44 22.38 41.79
C ASN A 249 -41.41 20.85 41.73
N LEU A 250 -40.21 20.27 41.84
CA LEU A 250 -40.01 19.01 42.56
C LEU A 250 -38.77 19.15 43.45
N ALA A 251 -38.97 18.86 44.74
CA ALA A 251 -37.99 18.97 45.81
C ALA A 251 -36.72 18.13 45.53
N ARG A 252 -35.56 18.69 45.86
CA ARG A 252 -34.25 18.02 45.76
C ARG A 252 -34.19 16.91 46.83
N PRO A 253 -33.74 15.67 46.52
CA PRO A 253 -33.46 14.69 47.55
C PRO A 253 -32.13 15.03 48.25
N ASP A 254 -32.14 14.97 49.58
CA ASP A 254 -30.97 15.15 50.43
C ASP A 254 -29.96 13.99 50.24
N TRP A 255 -28.72 14.33 49.89
CA TRP A 255 -27.60 13.40 49.93
C TRP A 255 -26.77 13.68 51.20
N PRO A 256 -26.35 12.65 51.96
CA PRO A 256 -25.59 12.86 53.18
C PRO A 256 -24.14 13.27 52.90
N THR A 257 -23.76 14.45 53.40
CA THR A 257 -22.37 14.92 53.49
C THR A 257 -21.66 14.25 54.66
N THR A 258 -20.69 13.38 54.39
CA THR A 258 -19.60 13.09 55.34
C THR A 258 -18.34 13.75 54.82
N GLY A 259 -17.91 14.80 55.52
CA GLY A 259 -16.72 15.58 55.19
C GLY A 259 -15.43 14.89 55.59
N THR A 260 -14.32 15.44 55.09
CA THR A 260 -13.14 15.85 55.86
C THR A 260 -12.16 16.56 54.92
N GLY A 261 -11.68 17.75 55.33
CA GLY A 261 -10.35 18.25 54.98
C GLY A 261 -10.25 19.34 53.92
N ASP A 262 -10.37 20.61 54.34
CA ASP A 262 -9.63 21.74 53.78
C ASP A 262 -8.19 21.67 54.36
N PRO A 263 -7.13 21.93 53.57
CA PRO A 263 -6.55 23.25 53.68
C PRO A 263 -6.04 23.84 52.35
N ARG A 264 -6.43 25.09 52.12
CA ARG A 264 -5.69 26.15 51.41
C ARG A 264 -4.16 25.98 51.49
N GLU A 265 -3.48 25.90 50.36
CA GLU A 265 -2.33 26.75 49.97
C GLU A 265 -1.66 26.27 48.66
N SER A 266 -0.97 27.21 48.02
CA SER A 266 -0.11 27.12 46.83
C SER A 266 -0.78 27.31 45.46
N GLN A 267 -0.64 28.55 45.02
CA GLN A 267 -0.72 29.05 43.66
C GLN A 267 0.32 28.38 42.75
N ALA A 268 -0.05 28.02 41.53
CA ALA A 268 0.73 28.22 40.30
C ALA A 268 -0.03 27.64 39.09
N GLU A 269 -0.62 28.52 38.28
CA GLU A 269 -1.08 28.18 36.93
C GLU A 269 0.13 27.92 36.02
N PRO A 270 0.19 26.83 35.24
CA PRO A 270 1.08 26.77 34.10
C PRO A 270 0.43 27.51 32.92
N LYS A 271 0.97 28.69 32.61
CA LYS A 271 0.70 29.42 31.36
C LYS A 271 0.94 28.51 30.15
N ALA A 272 -0.06 28.41 29.29
CA ALA A 272 0.10 27.90 27.94
C ALA A 272 1.02 28.84 27.12
N PRO A 273 2.04 28.34 26.41
CA PRO A 273 2.71 29.15 25.41
C PRO A 273 1.88 29.17 24.13
N SER A 274 1.22 30.29 23.89
CA SER A 274 0.89 30.74 22.53
C SER A 274 2.20 31.00 21.80
N HIS A 275 2.46 30.33 20.68
CA HIS A 275 3.07 30.93 19.49
C HIS A 275 3.00 29.92 18.34
N ALA A 276 2.15 30.25 17.37
CA ALA A 276 2.21 29.69 16.04
C ALA A 276 3.55 30.09 15.40
N ALA A 277 4.35 29.10 15.04
CA ALA A 277 5.43 29.23 14.06
C ALA A 277 5.30 28.03 13.10
N GLN A 278 4.95 28.32 11.85
CA GLN A 278 4.99 27.35 10.77
C GLN A 278 6.45 26.86 10.61
N PRO A 279 6.71 25.55 10.49
CA PRO A 279 8.04 25.10 10.09
C PRO A 279 8.29 25.51 8.62
N PRO A 280 9.49 26.02 8.28
CA PRO A 280 9.80 26.42 6.92
C PRO A 280 9.80 25.21 5.96
N SER A 281 9.31 25.43 4.74
CA SER A 281 9.36 24.46 3.66
C SER A 281 10.80 24.04 3.35
N TYR A 282 11.06 22.75 3.36
CA TYR A 282 12.38 22.13 3.13
C TYR A 282 12.93 22.31 1.70
N TRP A 283 12.20 22.97 0.79
CA TRP A 283 12.59 23.13 -0.60
C TRP A 283 13.69 24.18 -0.87
N ASP A 284 14.18 24.92 0.13
CA ASP A 284 15.12 26.04 -0.06
C ASP A 284 16.60 25.76 0.27
N ARG A 285 17.05 24.51 0.40
CA ARG A 285 18.48 24.20 0.53
C ARG A 285 18.93 23.07 -0.40
N ARG A 286 19.12 23.43 -1.67
CA ARG A 286 20.04 22.71 -2.58
C ARG A 286 21.34 23.50 -2.68
N GLU A 287 22.36 23.09 -1.94
CA GLU A 287 23.74 23.41 -2.31
C GLU A 287 24.22 22.32 -3.29
N PRO A 288 24.84 22.69 -4.43
CA PRO A 288 25.38 21.71 -5.37
C PRO A 288 26.67 21.06 -4.81
N TRP A 289 26.74 19.74 -4.86
CA TRP A 289 27.94 18.95 -4.54
C TRP A 289 29.07 19.25 -5.55
N PRO A 290 30.35 19.35 -5.13
CA PRO A 290 31.46 19.65 -6.03
C PRO A 290 31.73 18.49 -7.00
N PRO A 291 32.29 18.76 -8.21
CA PRO A 291 32.58 17.72 -9.18
C PRO A 291 33.68 16.77 -8.68
N ALA A 292 33.51 15.48 -8.94
CA ALA A 292 34.52 14.46 -8.71
C ALA A 292 35.73 14.71 -9.64
N GLY A 293 36.91 14.89 -9.04
CA GLY A 293 38.18 15.00 -9.75
C GLY A 293 38.76 13.64 -10.12
N GLU A 294 39.50 13.66 -11.23
CA GLU A 294 40.29 12.59 -11.87
C GLU A 294 41.37 11.96 -10.96
#